data_AF-A0A9W8WF33-F1
#
_entry.id   AF-A0A9W8WF33-F1
#
_cell.length_a   1.000
_cell.length_b   1.000
_cell.length_c   1.000
_cell.angle_alpha   90.00
_cell.angle_beta   90.00
_cell.angle_gamma   90.00
#
_symmetry.space_group_name_H-M   'P 1'
#
loop_
_entity.id
_entity.type
_entity.pdbx_description
1 polymer ?
#
loop_
_entity_poly.entity_id
_entity_poly.type
_entity_poly.pdbx_seq_one_letter_code
_entity_poly.pdbx_strand_id
1 'polypeptide(L)'
;MKKVFNLGTAKSPPGDAAKSTDTQQTRKDDTDLQSPVYRAAVDLFNRLKDQEETLSILAFNKFLRQQHPSGHEYDEVFSIKETYGFSAFYKAWVDLGTSARGPLPPKDLSRPLTNYFISSSYNPDLAEISYSRTSAEIYRDVKLSEPIVTHDSTSTVSYAFREVCAEIRASAFVNNDLPVIVSLEVKADAEQQEVMVRIMKEEWGELLLDKSLEGYDPRFRLPNLGDLRRKILVKVKRSPARIIRPDHSSDSENSIWGSNPLSDATPEAKTSKVAICKALGDLGIYTQSHKFFRLDAYEAKRPPHIFSLSENKLLELNAKDETGVFCHNKSFFMRCLPSEHRRASSNLNPALFWSLGVQMVSMNWPEVDEGMMLHRGMFADEDGWVLKPAGYRSADKTTETRRGAVSAGFRKISVTIFSGFDIPDDINEPDNNKRIKRVLRPKVRVEFHCAEGGDDEDDRGWYKFNTPSSKTKDPWFGATGSIGSFKIKRTPPELTFVR
;
A
#
# COMPACT_ATOMS: atom_id res chain seq x y z
N MET A 1 -0.68 0.37 -19.72
CA MET A 1 0.23 -0.35 -18.81
C MET A 1 -0.12 0.06 -17.39
N LYS A 2 -0.42 -0.89 -16.50
CA LYS A 2 -0.88 -0.60 -15.14
C LYS A 2 0.27 -0.90 -14.19
N LYS A 3 1.10 0.11 -13.88
CA LYS A 3 2.27 -0.08 -13.00
C LYS A 3 1.82 -0.30 -11.56
N VAL A 4 2.74 -0.87 -10.79
CA VAL A 4 2.80 -0.91 -9.33
C VAL A 4 3.99 -0.03 -8.96
N PHE A 5 3.75 1.12 -8.32
CA PHE A 5 4.82 1.89 -7.69
C PHE A 5 4.78 1.70 -6.18
N ASN A 6 5.88 2.01 -5.52
CA ASN A 6 5.95 2.13 -4.09
C ASN A 6 6.65 3.47 -3.80
N LEU A 7 5.88 4.52 -3.55
CA LEU A 7 6.41 5.86 -3.30
C LEU A 7 6.69 6.02 -1.81
N GLY A 8 7.98 5.98 -1.47
CA GLY A 8 8.50 6.46 -0.20
C GLY A 8 8.35 7.97 -0.11
N THR A 9 8.20 8.43 1.13
CA THR A 9 7.95 9.81 1.55
C THR A 9 8.99 10.81 1.03
N ALA A 10 8.51 12.01 0.67
CA ALA A 10 9.32 13.13 0.21
C ALA A 10 10.32 13.61 1.29
N LYS A 11 11.59 13.81 0.91
CA LYS A 11 12.58 14.53 1.72
C LYS A 11 12.47 16.04 1.52
N SER A 12 12.71 16.76 2.61
CA SER A 12 12.74 18.21 2.75
C SER A 12 13.86 18.87 1.91
N PRO A 13 13.75 20.18 1.57
CA PRO A 13 14.75 20.89 0.77
C PRO A 13 16.04 21.19 1.56
N PRO A 14 17.17 21.46 0.87
CA PRO A 14 18.45 21.76 1.51
C PRO A 14 18.46 23.13 2.17
N GLY A 15 19.15 23.23 3.32
CA GLY A 15 19.24 24.43 4.13
C GLY A 15 20.17 25.48 3.54
N ASP A 16 19.67 26.72 3.47
CA ASP A 16 20.46 27.91 3.19
C ASP A 16 20.97 28.57 4.49
N ALA A 17 22.19 29.07 4.40
CA ALA A 17 23.02 29.54 5.47
C ALA A 17 22.49 30.79 6.21
N ALA A 18 22.86 30.84 7.48
CA ALA A 18 22.58 31.84 8.51
C ALA A 18 22.59 33.32 8.07
N LYS A 19 21.52 34.03 8.44
CA LYS A 19 21.59 35.45 8.83
C LYS A 19 20.76 35.68 10.11
N SER A 20 21.38 36.41 11.03
CA SER A 20 20.96 36.71 12.40
C SER A 20 19.56 37.30 12.55
N THR A 21 18.75 36.73 13.44
CA THR A 21 17.51 37.35 13.95
C THR A 21 17.28 36.97 15.42
N ASP A 22 18.05 37.61 16.31
CA ASP A 22 17.95 37.50 17.78
C ASP A 22 16.66 38.14 18.36
N THR A 23 15.67 38.38 17.52
CA THR A 23 14.39 39.05 17.88
C THR A 23 13.16 38.27 17.41
N GLN A 24 13.34 37.14 16.71
CA GLN A 24 12.25 36.21 16.35
C GLN A 24 12.18 34.97 17.27
N GLN A 25 13.24 34.69 18.04
CA GLN A 25 13.30 33.55 18.97
C GLN A 25 12.28 33.70 20.12
N THR A 26 12.15 34.90 20.68
CA THR A 26 11.31 35.18 21.86
C THR A 26 9.80 35.11 21.61
N ARG A 27 9.33 35.26 20.36
CA ARG A 27 7.90 35.08 20.03
C ARG A 27 7.50 33.63 19.75
N LYS A 28 8.46 32.75 19.44
CA LYS A 28 8.21 31.34 19.14
C LYS A 28 8.10 30.50 20.42
N ASP A 29 8.86 30.88 21.45
CA ASP A 29 8.83 30.23 22.76
C ASP A 29 7.50 30.45 23.51
N ASP A 30 6.90 31.65 23.45
CA ASP A 30 5.61 31.93 24.13
C ASP A 30 4.41 31.17 23.52
N THR A 31 4.45 30.87 22.22
CA THR A 31 3.43 30.03 21.57
C THR A 31 3.50 28.57 21.97
N ASP A 32 4.69 28.06 22.33
CA ASP A 32 4.90 26.66 22.70
C ASP A 32 4.39 26.38 24.13
N LEU A 33 4.52 27.35 25.05
CA LEU A 33 3.97 27.26 26.41
C LEU A 33 2.43 27.14 26.46
N GLN A 34 1.73 27.56 25.41
CA GLN A 34 0.27 27.43 25.30
C GLN A 34 -0.21 26.23 24.49
N SER A 35 0.72 25.47 23.88
CA SER A 35 0.36 24.29 23.12
C SER A 35 -0.34 23.25 24.01
N PRO A 36 -1.46 22.66 23.58
CA PRO A 36 -2.07 21.55 24.29
C PRO A 36 -1.12 20.36 24.54
N VAL A 37 -0.12 20.19 23.66
CA VAL A 37 0.97 19.22 23.78
C VAL A 37 1.84 19.53 25.00
N TYR A 38 2.23 20.79 25.16
CA TYR A 38 2.98 21.28 26.33
C TYR A 38 2.17 21.10 27.62
N ARG A 39 0.88 21.45 27.63
CA ARG A 39 0.00 21.26 28.81
C ARG A 39 -0.14 19.80 29.21
N ALA A 40 -0.36 18.90 28.24
CA ALA A 40 -0.42 17.46 28.49
C ALA A 40 0.91 16.92 29.04
N ALA A 41 2.04 17.44 28.55
CA ALA A 41 3.35 17.10 29.07
C ALA A 41 3.54 17.62 30.51
N VAL A 42 3.09 18.84 30.84
CA VAL A 42 3.12 19.38 32.21
C VAL A 42 2.32 18.47 33.15
N ASP A 43 1.09 18.10 32.78
CA ASP A 43 0.25 17.22 33.58
C ASP A 43 0.87 15.83 33.76
N LEU A 44 1.47 15.26 32.70
CA LEU A 44 2.19 13.99 32.79
C LEU A 44 3.41 14.10 33.70
N PHE A 45 4.23 15.14 33.54
CA PHE A 45 5.39 15.39 34.38
C PHE A 45 5.02 15.50 35.87
N ASN A 46 3.99 16.29 36.18
CA ASN A 46 3.51 16.47 37.54
C ASN A 46 2.97 15.16 38.14
N ARG A 47 2.29 14.33 37.35
CA ARG A 47 1.84 13.00 37.81
C ARG A 47 2.99 12.03 38.04
N LEU A 48 4.02 12.05 37.19
CA LEU A 48 5.14 11.11 37.28
C LEU A 48 6.12 11.48 38.39
N LYS A 49 6.35 12.77 38.63
CA LYS A 49 7.22 13.25 39.71
C LYS A 49 6.54 13.21 41.09
N ASP A 50 5.22 13.07 41.12
CA ASP A 50 4.41 13.13 42.34
C ASP A 50 4.68 14.43 43.13
N GLN A 51 5.05 14.32 44.41
CA GLN A 51 5.34 15.48 45.27
C GLN A 51 6.77 16.04 45.11
N GLU A 52 7.64 15.39 44.33
CA GLU A 52 9.03 15.81 44.14
C GLU A 52 9.16 17.01 43.20
N GLU A 53 10.26 17.77 43.30
CA GLU A 53 10.55 18.89 42.40
C GLU A 53 11.00 18.41 41.01
N THR A 54 11.65 17.26 40.93
CA THR A 54 12.17 16.68 39.68
C THR A 54 11.67 15.26 39.47
N LEU A 55 11.57 14.83 38.20
CA LEU A 55 11.21 13.47 37.85
C LEU A 55 12.44 12.57 37.91
N SER A 56 12.42 11.53 38.74
CA SER A 56 13.52 10.56 38.80
C SER A 56 13.61 9.71 37.52
N ILE A 57 14.83 9.33 37.13
CA ILE A 57 15.06 8.39 36.02
C ILE A 57 14.31 7.07 36.22
N LEU A 58 14.21 6.57 37.46
CA LEU A 58 13.49 5.34 37.77
C LEU A 58 11.99 5.46 37.49
N ALA A 59 11.37 6.56 37.91
CA ALA A 59 9.96 6.81 37.65
C ALA A 59 9.68 6.99 36.16
N PHE A 60 10.55 7.73 35.45
CA PHE A 60 10.40 7.92 34.02
C PHE A 60 10.61 6.62 33.23
N ASN A 61 11.65 5.85 33.52
CA ASN A 61 11.90 4.54 32.89
C ASN A 61 10.79 3.53 33.21
N LYS A 62 10.25 3.56 34.43
CA LYS A 62 9.08 2.74 34.80
C LYS A 62 7.87 3.10 33.94
N PHE A 63 7.57 4.39 33.78
CA PHE A 63 6.49 4.84 32.89
C PHE A 63 6.72 4.38 31.45
N LEU A 64 7.92 4.60 30.90
CA LEU A 64 8.22 4.24 29.51
C LEU A 64 8.17 2.73 29.26
N ARG A 65 8.68 1.90 30.19
CA ARG A 65 8.56 0.43 30.11
C ARG A 65 7.12 -0.06 30.19
N GLN A 66 6.25 0.64 30.91
CA GLN A 66 4.82 0.35 30.93
C GLN A 66 4.15 0.70 29.59
N GLN A 67 4.58 1.77 28.91
CA GLN A 67 4.05 2.16 27.60
C GLN A 67 4.65 1.34 26.44
N HIS A 68 5.90 0.86 26.59
CA HIS A 68 6.65 0.12 25.57
C HIS A 68 7.24 -1.20 26.12
N PRO A 69 6.41 -2.23 26.39
CA PRO A 69 6.85 -3.46 27.05
C PRO A 69 7.86 -4.31 26.26
N SER A 70 8.02 -4.08 24.95
CA SER A 70 8.99 -4.76 24.09
C SER A 70 10.45 -4.30 24.29
N GLY A 71 10.67 -3.22 25.04
CA GLY A 71 11.75 -3.11 26.01
C GLY A 71 13.22 -3.04 25.57
N HIS A 72 13.60 -3.10 24.29
CA HIS A 72 15.03 -3.18 23.92
C HIS A 72 15.65 -1.96 23.21
N GLU A 73 14.85 -1.11 22.55
CA GLU A 73 15.41 -0.06 21.65
C GLU A 73 15.75 1.27 22.33
N TYR A 74 15.56 1.38 23.64
CA TYR A 74 15.64 2.68 24.30
C TYR A 74 16.62 2.72 25.48
N ASP A 75 17.27 1.60 25.83
CA ASP A 75 18.25 1.56 26.94
C ASP A 75 19.41 2.57 26.75
N GLU A 76 19.77 2.88 25.49
CA GLU A 76 20.77 3.91 25.16
C GLU A 76 20.23 5.35 25.29
N VAL A 77 18.95 5.59 24.96
CA VAL A 77 18.31 6.91 25.12
C VAL A 77 18.07 7.23 26.61
N PHE A 78 17.92 6.21 27.44
CA PHE A 78 17.55 6.31 28.85
C PHE A 78 18.69 6.64 29.82
N SER A 79 19.93 6.81 29.35
CA SER A 79 21.11 6.89 30.21
C SER A 79 21.68 8.30 30.43
N ILE A 80 20.95 9.37 30.11
CA ILE A 80 21.56 10.71 30.00
C ILE A 80 21.55 11.49 31.34
N LYS A 81 20.61 11.27 32.27
CA LYS A 81 20.54 12.01 33.56
C LYS A 81 19.89 11.23 34.72
N GLU A 82 20.34 11.46 35.96
CA GLU A 82 19.75 10.88 37.19
C GLU A 82 18.33 11.42 37.49
N THR A 83 18.07 12.69 37.18
CA THR A 83 16.76 13.33 37.32
C THR A 83 16.47 14.28 36.14
N TYR A 84 15.19 14.54 35.91
CA TYR A 84 14.68 15.40 34.85
C TYR A 84 13.89 16.55 35.45
N GLY A 85 14.34 17.79 35.23
CA GLY A 85 13.47 18.96 35.31
C GLY A 85 12.51 19.01 34.12
N PHE A 86 11.43 19.78 34.20
CA PHE A 86 10.37 19.78 33.18
C PHE A 86 10.88 19.99 31.75
N SER A 87 11.80 20.96 31.52
CA SER A 87 12.35 21.23 30.19
C SER A 87 13.08 20.01 29.60
N ALA A 88 13.87 19.29 30.40
CA ALA A 88 14.57 18.09 29.96
C ALA A 88 13.60 16.93 29.71
N PHE A 89 12.58 16.78 30.54
CA PHE A 89 11.50 15.83 30.32
C PHE A 89 10.71 16.14 29.04
N TYR A 90 10.30 17.40 28.82
CA TYR A 90 9.51 17.80 27.68
C TYR A 90 10.25 17.51 26.38
N LYS A 91 11.54 17.85 26.31
CA LYS A 91 12.39 17.49 25.18
C LYS A 91 12.41 15.98 24.93
N ALA A 92 12.70 15.18 25.97
CA ALA A 92 12.73 13.72 25.85
C ALA A 92 11.37 13.13 25.45
N TRP A 93 10.26 13.67 25.98
CA TRP A 93 8.91 13.24 25.67
C TRP A 93 8.48 13.63 24.25
N VAL A 94 8.90 14.81 23.75
CA VAL A 94 8.70 15.20 22.35
C VAL A 94 9.45 14.26 21.41
N ASP A 95 10.70 13.93 21.76
CA ASP A 95 11.57 13.06 20.95
C ASP A 95 11.10 11.59 20.94
N LEU A 96 10.51 11.10 22.04
CA LEU A 96 10.15 9.68 22.22
C LEU A 96 8.64 9.39 22.11
N GLY A 97 7.78 10.34 22.49
CA GLY A 97 6.37 10.11 22.81
C GLY A 97 5.37 10.72 21.84
N THR A 98 5.83 11.40 20.79
CA THR A 98 4.94 12.09 19.83
C THR A 98 4.53 11.23 18.64
N SER A 99 5.28 10.16 18.34
CA SER A 99 4.89 9.21 17.29
C SER A 99 3.92 8.17 17.84
N ALA A 100 2.70 8.14 17.30
CA ALA A 100 1.77 7.03 17.50
C ALA A 100 2.21 5.73 16.77
N ARG A 101 3.21 5.81 15.88
CA ARG A 101 3.78 4.67 15.17
C ARG A 101 5.02 4.18 15.92
N GLY A 102 4.99 2.91 16.31
CA GLY A 102 6.18 2.24 16.85
C GLY A 102 7.20 1.92 15.75
N PRO A 103 8.45 1.61 16.14
CA PRO A 103 9.47 1.13 15.22
C PRO A 103 9.03 -0.20 14.59
N LEU A 104 9.38 -0.38 13.31
CA LEU A 104 9.09 -1.63 12.61
C LEU A 104 10.11 -2.70 13.00
N PRO A 105 9.69 -3.96 13.16
CA PRO A 105 10.64 -5.04 13.33
C PRO A 105 11.54 -5.17 12.09
N PRO A 106 12.77 -5.72 12.23
CA PRO A 106 13.62 -6.00 11.09
C PRO A 106 12.88 -6.83 10.03
N LYS A 107 12.93 -6.37 8.79
CA LYS A 107 12.25 -7.04 7.67
C LYS A 107 12.88 -8.41 7.41
N ASP A 108 12.11 -9.48 7.55
CA ASP A 108 12.53 -10.82 7.12
C ASP A 108 12.52 -10.87 5.58
N LEU A 109 13.68 -11.07 4.96
CA LEU A 109 13.85 -11.14 3.50
C LEU A 109 14.02 -12.57 2.98
N SER A 110 14.03 -13.55 3.89
CA SER A 110 14.32 -14.97 3.62
C SER A 110 13.11 -15.77 3.13
N ARG A 111 11.97 -15.10 2.90
CA ARG A 111 10.72 -15.77 2.51
C ARG A 111 10.45 -15.59 1.02
N PRO A 112 9.76 -16.56 0.38
CA PRO A 112 9.28 -16.41 -0.99
C PRO A 112 8.37 -15.20 -1.17
N LEU A 113 8.37 -14.59 -2.35
CA LEU A 113 7.57 -13.38 -2.63
C LEU A 113 6.07 -13.53 -2.30
N THR A 114 5.50 -14.72 -2.43
CA THR A 114 4.07 -14.98 -2.15
C THR A 114 3.71 -14.86 -0.66
N ASN A 115 4.71 -14.81 0.22
CA ASN A 115 4.54 -14.64 1.67
C ASN A 115 4.45 -13.17 2.10
N TYR A 116 4.43 -12.22 1.17
CA TYR A 116 4.31 -10.79 1.45
C TYR A 116 3.03 -10.20 0.84
N PHE A 117 2.47 -9.20 1.49
CA PHE A 117 1.61 -8.22 0.87
C PHE A 117 2.46 -7.20 0.10
N ILE A 118 1.97 -6.76 -1.05
CA ILE A 118 2.73 -6.00 -2.03
C ILE A 118 1.95 -4.73 -2.36
N SER A 119 2.56 -3.58 -2.08
CA SER A 119 2.06 -2.26 -2.47
C SER A 119 1.77 -2.27 -3.95
N SER A 120 0.54 -1.97 -4.37
CA SER A 120 0.08 -2.21 -5.75
C SER A 120 -0.79 -1.07 -6.27
N SER A 121 -0.47 -0.52 -7.44
CA SER A 121 -1.35 0.42 -8.17
C SER A 121 -2.12 -0.25 -9.31
N TYR A 122 -3.32 0.28 -9.56
CA TYR A 122 -4.15 0.01 -10.74
C TYR A 122 -3.90 1.07 -11.80
N ASN A 123 -4.03 2.34 -11.43
CA ASN A 123 -3.72 3.52 -12.23
C ASN A 123 -2.68 4.35 -11.49
N PRO A 124 -1.38 4.20 -11.80
CA PRO A 124 -0.35 5.05 -11.22
C PRO A 124 -0.53 6.49 -11.72
N ASP A 125 -0.25 7.48 -10.88
CA ASP A 125 -0.28 8.87 -11.32
C ASP A 125 0.84 9.10 -12.35
N LEU A 126 0.47 9.25 -13.62
CA LEU A 126 1.42 9.52 -14.70
C LEU A 126 1.82 11.01 -14.73
N ALA A 127 1.14 11.88 -13.98
CA ALA A 127 1.49 13.29 -13.90
C ALA A 127 2.80 13.54 -13.14
N GLU A 128 3.16 12.71 -12.15
CA GLU A 128 4.45 12.81 -11.45
C GLU A 128 5.66 12.39 -12.33
N ILE A 129 5.42 11.62 -13.40
CA ILE A 129 6.43 11.27 -14.41
C ILE A 129 6.77 12.48 -15.30
N SER A 130 5.96 13.54 -15.26
CA SER A 130 6.07 14.71 -16.13
C SER A 130 6.59 15.94 -15.38
N TYR A 131 7.90 16.04 -15.19
CA TYR A 131 8.56 17.36 -15.17
C TYR A 131 8.73 17.95 -16.59
N SER A 132 8.37 17.21 -17.65
CA SER A 132 8.42 17.71 -19.04
C SER A 132 7.05 17.61 -19.71
N ARG A 133 6.16 18.54 -19.38
CA ARG A 133 4.93 18.83 -20.15
C ARG A 133 5.22 19.10 -21.65
N THR A 134 6.47 19.34 -22.00
CA THR A 134 6.96 19.50 -23.37
C THR A 134 6.98 18.20 -24.20
N SER A 135 6.94 17.01 -23.60
CA SER A 135 7.04 15.74 -24.35
C SER A 135 5.78 15.41 -25.16
N ALA A 136 4.59 15.54 -24.56
CA ALA A 136 3.34 15.03 -25.15
C ALA A 136 2.91 15.74 -26.46
N GLU A 137 3.27 17.02 -26.64
CA GLU A 137 2.99 17.78 -27.86
C GLU A 137 4.06 17.56 -28.94
N ILE A 138 5.32 17.30 -28.55
CA ILE A 138 6.43 17.03 -29.48
C ILE A 138 6.33 15.62 -30.09
N TYR A 139 5.77 14.64 -29.37
CA TYR A 139 5.65 13.26 -29.87
C TYR A 139 4.67 13.07 -31.03
N ARG A 140 3.79 14.03 -31.32
CA ARG A 140 2.88 13.91 -32.47
C ARG A 140 3.61 14.03 -33.81
N ASP A 141 4.78 14.66 -33.86
CA ASP A 141 5.49 14.93 -35.12
C ASP A 141 6.81 14.17 -35.30
N VAL A 142 7.35 13.48 -34.29
CA VAL A 142 8.64 12.77 -34.41
C VAL A 142 8.66 11.45 -33.63
N LYS A 143 8.76 10.32 -34.36
CA LYS A 143 8.79 8.89 -33.92
C LYS A 143 7.45 8.18 -33.69
N LEU A 144 6.70 7.96 -34.77
CA LEU A 144 5.61 6.96 -34.87
C LEU A 144 6.07 5.48 -34.81
N SER A 145 7.35 5.18 -34.49
CA SER A 145 7.92 3.84 -34.60
C SER A 145 8.01 3.04 -33.29
N GLU A 146 7.93 3.70 -32.13
CA GLU A 146 8.05 3.05 -30.81
C GLU A 146 6.69 2.94 -30.10
N PRO A 147 6.50 1.92 -29.23
CA PRO A 147 5.25 1.71 -28.51
C PRO A 147 4.91 2.89 -27.58
N ILE A 148 3.61 3.12 -27.40
CA ILE A 148 3.08 4.13 -26.47
C ILE A 148 2.32 3.48 -25.31
N VAL A 149 2.17 4.25 -24.23
CA VAL A 149 1.38 3.92 -23.05
C VAL A 149 0.22 4.90 -22.92
N THR A 150 -1.00 4.36 -22.83
CA THR A 150 -2.22 5.13 -22.53
C THR A 150 -2.92 4.57 -21.29
N HIS A 151 -3.77 5.39 -20.68
CA HIS A 151 -4.59 5.01 -19.52
C HIS A 151 -5.78 4.12 -19.92
N ASP A 152 -6.41 4.44 -21.05
CA ASP A 152 -7.44 3.65 -21.71
C ASP A 152 -7.35 3.86 -23.24
N SER A 153 -8.15 3.12 -24.02
CA SER A 153 -8.17 3.23 -25.50
C SER A 153 -8.77 4.54 -26.00
N THR A 154 -9.35 5.35 -25.12
CA THR A 154 -10.03 6.62 -25.43
C THR A 154 -9.28 7.85 -24.90
N SER A 155 -8.15 7.63 -24.22
CA SER A 155 -7.41 8.68 -23.53
C SER A 155 -6.68 9.55 -24.53
N THR A 156 -6.80 10.86 -24.35
CA THR A 156 -6.12 11.87 -25.17
C THR A 156 -4.64 12.03 -24.80
N VAL A 157 -4.22 11.44 -23.67
CA VAL A 157 -2.85 11.52 -23.16
C VAL A 157 -2.13 10.19 -23.36
N SER A 158 -0.99 10.24 -24.03
CA SER A 158 -0.11 9.12 -24.29
C SER A 158 1.33 9.45 -23.91
N TYR A 159 2.06 8.46 -23.42
CA TYR A 159 3.47 8.57 -23.07
C TYR A 159 4.29 7.59 -23.91
N ALA A 160 5.52 7.95 -24.30
CA ALA A 160 6.38 7.00 -24.98
C ALA A 160 6.79 5.87 -24.03
N PHE A 161 6.72 4.61 -24.47
CA PHE A 161 7.06 3.46 -23.62
C PHE A 161 8.51 3.54 -23.11
N ARG A 162 9.42 4.07 -23.92
CA ARG A 162 10.82 4.30 -23.54
C ARG A 162 10.96 5.28 -22.38
N GLU A 163 10.33 6.44 -22.43
CA GLU A 163 10.35 7.41 -21.33
C GLU A 163 9.80 6.80 -20.05
N VAL A 164 8.71 6.04 -20.18
CA VAL A 164 8.09 5.32 -19.07
C VAL A 164 9.03 4.29 -18.44
N CYS A 165 9.87 3.62 -19.24
CA CYS A 165 10.92 2.70 -18.78
C CYS A 165 12.11 3.43 -18.16
N ALA A 166 12.57 4.52 -18.75
CA ALA A 166 13.65 5.36 -18.23
C ALA A 166 13.28 5.95 -16.85
N GLU A 167 12.03 6.40 -16.68
CA GLU A 167 11.56 6.89 -15.38
C GLU A 167 11.53 5.78 -14.32
N ILE A 168 11.14 4.55 -14.69
CA ILE A 168 11.23 3.41 -13.75
C ILE A 168 12.69 3.19 -13.36
N ARG A 169 13.62 3.22 -14.32
CA ARG A 169 15.05 3.04 -14.02
C ARG A 169 15.54 4.10 -13.03
N ALA A 170 15.14 5.36 -13.24
CA ALA A 170 15.57 6.49 -12.43
C ALA A 170 15.01 6.47 -11.00
N SER A 171 13.79 5.96 -10.81
CA SER A 171 13.06 6.04 -9.53
C SER A 171 13.02 4.73 -8.73
N ALA A 172 13.04 3.56 -9.39
CA ALA A 172 12.71 2.26 -8.77
C ALA A 172 13.55 1.94 -7.54
N PHE A 173 14.83 2.33 -7.54
CA PHE A 173 15.78 1.95 -6.49
C PHE A 173 16.51 3.11 -5.80
N VAL A 174 15.90 4.30 -5.75
CA VAL A 174 16.54 5.50 -5.14
C VAL A 174 16.63 5.38 -3.62
N ASN A 175 15.52 5.03 -2.97
CA ASN A 175 15.42 4.91 -1.50
C ASN A 175 14.99 3.51 -1.05
N ASN A 176 14.97 2.55 -1.97
CA ASN A 176 14.49 1.20 -1.76
C ASN A 176 15.29 0.27 -2.67
N ASP A 177 15.72 -0.90 -2.22
CA ASP A 177 16.42 -1.86 -3.06
C ASP A 177 15.64 -3.17 -3.27
N LEU A 178 14.40 -3.26 -2.78
CA LEU A 178 13.52 -4.41 -2.98
C LEU A 178 12.91 -4.43 -4.39
N PRO A 179 12.56 -5.62 -4.92
CA PRO A 179 12.14 -5.77 -6.30
C PRO A 179 10.87 -4.99 -6.66
N VAL A 180 10.81 -4.56 -7.93
CA VAL A 180 9.63 -3.92 -8.54
C VAL A 180 9.01 -4.87 -9.56
N ILE A 181 7.69 -5.03 -9.53
CA ILE A 181 6.93 -5.82 -10.51
C ILE A 181 6.19 -4.90 -11.48
N VAL A 182 6.56 -4.97 -12.75
CA VAL A 182 6.00 -4.15 -13.81
C VAL A 182 4.94 -4.93 -14.59
N SER A 183 3.66 -4.62 -14.36
CA SER A 183 2.54 -5.31 -15.02
C SER A 183 2.17 -4.69 -16.37
N LEU A 184 2.38 -5.46 -17.44
CA LEU A 184 2.08 -5.07 -18.81
C LEU A 184 0.66 -5.50 -19.20
N GLU A 185 -0.12 -4.53 -19.68
CA GLU A 185 -1.37 -4.76 -20.43
C GLU A 185 -1.07 -4.37 -21.87
N VAL A 186 -0.94 -5.37 -22.73
CA VAL A 186 -0.35 -5.23 -24.07
C VAL A 186 -1.46 -5.26 -25.11
N LYS A 187 -1.54 -4.18 -25.90
CA LYS A 187 -2.39 -4.08 -27.10
C LYS A 187 -1.55 -3.92 -28.39
N ALA A 188 -0.23 -3.82 -28.25
CA ALA A 188 0.71 -3.73 -29.36
C ALA A 188 0.77 -5.04 -30.15
N ASP A 189 0.94 -4.96 -31.46
CA ASP A 189 1.20 -6.11 -32.33
C ASP A 189 2.56 -6.77 -32.02
N ALA A 190 2.84 -7.89 -32.69
CA ALA A 190 4.05 -8.66 -32.42
C ALA A 190 5.35 -7.88 -32.70
N GLU A 191 5.40 -7.03 -33.73
CA GLU A 191 6.59 -6.25 -34.07
C GLU A 191 6.86 -5.18 -33.00
N GLN A 192 5.81 -4.46 -32.59
CA GLN A 192 5.90 -3.49 -31.51
C GLN A 192 6.21 -4.15 -30.16
N GLN A 193 5.76 -5.37 -29.91
CA GLN A 193 6.17 -6.13 -28.72
C GLN A 193 7.66 -6.46 -28.69
N GLU A 194 8.29 -6.77 -29.84
CA GLU A 194 9.75 -6.94 -29.91
C GLU A 194 10.47 -5.61 -29.61
N VAL A 195 9.92 -4.48 -30.09
CA VAL A 195 10.43 -3.15 -29.73
C VAL A 195 10.30 -2.89 -28.22
N MET A 196 9.19 -3.27 -27.58
CA MET A 196 9.05 -3.18 -26.12
C MET A 196 10.14 -3.98 -25.39
N VAL A 197 10.44 -5.20 -25.83
CA VAL A 197 11.49 -6.04 -25.22
C VAL A 197 12.86 -5.38 -25.37
N ARG A 198 13.17 -4.86 -26.56
CA ARG A 198 14.42 -4.13 -26.81
C ARG A 198 14.54 -2.92 -25.89
N ILE A 199 13.51 -2.09 -25.80
CA ILE A 199 13.47 -0.92 -24.91
C ILE A 199 13.69 -1.33 -23.46
N MET A 200 12.99 -2.34 -22.95
CA MET A 200 13.17 -2.79 -21.56
C MET A 200 14.60 -3.27 -21.29
N LYS A 201 15.22 -3.96 -22.25
CA LYS A 201 16.63 -4.40 -22.12
C LYS A 201 17.61 -3.23 -22.15
N GLU A 202 17.40 -2.26 -23.02
CA GLU A 202 18.22 -1.04 -23.13
C GLU A 202 18.09 -0.18 -21.85
N GLU A 203 16.86 0.14 -21.44
CA GLU A 203 16.60 1.06 -20.33
C GLU A 203 16.88 0.42 -18.97
N TRP A 204 16.56 -0.86 -18.75
CA TRP A 204 16.73 -1.48 -17.43
C TRP A 204 18.05 -2.24 -17.29
N GLY A 205 18.64 -2.74 -18.38
CA GLY A 205 19.92 -3.45 -18.36
C GLY A 205 19.94 -4.56 -17.29
N GLU A 206 20.94 -4.53 -16.41
CA GLU A 206 21.09 -5.51 -15.31
C GLU A 206 19.97 -5.48 -14.26
N LEU A 207 19.18 -4.40 -14.20
CA LEU A 207 18.01 -4.33 -13.32
C LEU A 207 16.89 -5.24 -13.83
N LEU A 208 16.77 -5.46 -15.14
CA LEU A 208 15.76 -6.36 -15.69
C LEU A 208 16.08 -7.81 -15.30
N LEU A 209 15.07 -8.51 -14.78
CA LEU A 209 15.13 -9.96 -14.61
C LEU A 209 14.69 -10.65 -15.90
N ASP A 210 15.64 -10.93 -16.80
CA ASP A 210 15.39 -11.61 -18.08
C ASP A 210 15.84 -13.09 -18.09
N LYS A 211 16.38 -13.59 -16.98
CA LYS A 211 16.71 -15.00 -16.74
C LYS A 211 16.32 -15.41 -15.32
N SER A 212 16.04 -16.71 -15.14
CA SER A 212 15.82 -17.27 -13.81
C SER A 212 17.07 -17.14 -12.95
N LEU A 213 16.90 -16.85 -11.66
CA LEU A 213 17.99 -16.86 -10.71
C LEU A 213 18.52 -18.27 -10.50
N GLU A 214 19.81 -18.38 -10.23
CA GLU A 214 20.45 -19.65 -9.87
C GLU A 214 19.76 -20.28 -8.65
N GLY A 215 19.53 -21.60 -8.68
CA GLY A 215 18.80 -22.31 -7.63
C GLY A 215 17.28 -22.11 -7.63
N TYR A 216 16.74 -21.21 -8.46
CA TYR A 216 15.32 -20.88 -8.52
C TYR A 216 14.68 -21.26 -9.87
N ASP A 217 14.42 -22.56 -10.06
CA ASP A 217 13.64 -23.00 -11.21
C ASP A 217 12.16 -22.54 -11.07
N PRO A 218 11.66 -21.67 -11.97
CA PRO A 218 10.30 -21.12 -11.91
C PRO A 218 9.22 -22.21 -12.05
N ARG A 219 9.55 -23.43 -12.48
CA ARG A 219 8.59 -24.54 -12.51
C ARG A 219 8.25 -25.05 -11.11
N PHE A 220 9.13 -24.84 -10.13
CA PHE A 220 9.03 -25.47 -8.81
C PHE A 220 8.95 -24.46 -7.66
N ARG A 221 9.51 -23.26 -7.79
CA ARG A 221 9.53 -22.27 -6.70
C ARG A 221 9.68 -20.83 -7.18
N LEU A 222 9.31 -19.89 -6.30
CA LEU A 222 9.62 -18.46 -6.43
C LEU A 222 10.87 -18.11 -5.62
N PRO A 223 11.63 -17.06 -6.01
CA PRO A 223 12.72 -16.54 -5.21
C PRO A 223 12.26 -15.96 -3.86
N ASN A 224 13.20 -15.89 -2.93
CA ASN A 224 13.01 -15.08 -1.73
C ASN A 224 13.10 -13.59 -2.06
N LEU A 225 12.49 -12.76 -1.22
CA LEU A 225 12.46 -11.32 -1.42
C LEU A 225 13.87 -10.70 -1.50
N GLY A 226 14.78 -11.12 -0.61
CA GLY A 226 16.16 -10.62 -0.58
C GLY A 226 17.01 -10.99 -1.80
N ASP A 227 16.71 -12.11 -2.46
CA ASP A 227 17.48 -12.58 -3.63
C ASP A 227 17.14 -11.79 -4.90
N LEU A 228 16.09 -10.97 -4.85
CA LEU A 228 15.61 -10.14 -5.96
C LEU A 228 15.92 -8.66 -5.76
N ARG A 229 16.87 -8.32 -4.87
CA ARG A 229 17.29 -6.94 -4.68
C ARG A 229 17.71 -6.30 -6.01
N ARG A 230 17.23 -5.09 -6.23
CA ARG A 230 17.45 -4.26 -7.43
C ARG A 230 17.03 -4.95 -8.73
N LYS A 231 16.01 -5.82 -8.68
CA LYS A 231 15.43 -6.46 -9.86
C LYS A 231 14.05 -5.91 -10.23
N ILE A 232 13.86 -5.69 -11.52
CA ILE A 232 12.60 -5.33 -12.17
C ILE A 232 12.06 -6.60 -12.84
N LEU A 233 10.92 -7.10 -12.36
CA LEU A 233 10.24 -8.27 -12.90
C LEU A 233 9.13 -7.82 -13.85
N VAL A 234 8.96 -8.53 -14.97
CA VAL A 234 7.87 -8.26 -15.91
C VAL A 234 6.70 -9.19 -15.64
N LYS A 235 5.54 -8.62 -15.32
CA LYS A 235 4.27 -9.37 -15.31
C LYS A 235 3.58 -9.24 -16.66
N VAL A 236 3.50 -10.34 -17.40
CA VAL A 236 2.86 -10.39 -18.71
C VAL A 236 2.11 -11.71 -18.93
N LYS A 237 1.14 -11.73 -19.84
CA LYS A 237 0.45 -12.96 -20.22
C LYS A 237 1.45 -13.93 -20.87
N ARG A 238 1.35 -15.20 -20.50
CA ARG A 238 2.20 -16.25 -21.09
C ARG A 238 1.93 -16.38 -22.59
N SER A 239 2.99 -16.49 -23.40
CA SER A 239 2.86 -16.90 -24.80
C SER A 239 2.27 -18.33 -24.86
N PRO A 240 1.29 -18.60 -25.74
CA PRO A 240 0.89 -19.98 -26.02
C PRO A 240 2.14 -20.79 -26.40
N ALA A 241 2.28 -22.00 -25.86
CA ALA A 241 3.31 -22.90 -26.36
C ALA A 241 2.93 -23.27 -27.80
N ARG A 242 3.78 -22.95 -28.78
CA ARG A 242 3.65 -23.54 -30.11
C ARG A 242 3.96 -25.03 -29.98
N ILE A 243 2.92 -25.87 -29.91
CA ILE A 243 3.09 -27.26 -30.27
C ILE A 243 3.29 -27.25 -31.78
N ILE A 244 4.53 -27.45 -32.23
CA ILE A 244 4.79 -27.77 -33.64
C ILE A 244 4.22 -29.19 -33.81
N ARG A 245 2.95 -29.28 -34.19
CA ARG A 245 2.40 -30.52 -34.73
C ARG A 245 2.88 -30.61 -36.18
N PRO A 246 3.50 -31.73 -36.61
CA PRO A 246 3.76 -31.96 -38.03
C PRO A 246 2.44 -31.80 -38.78
N ASP A 247 2.49 -31.04 -39.87
CA ASP A 247 1.34 -30.68 -40.70
C ASP A 247 0.62 -31.92 -41.23
N HIS A 248 -0.58 -32.17 -40.71
CA HIS A 248 -1.58 -33.02 -41.36
C HIS A 248 -2.97 -32.41 -41.13
N SER A 249 -3.48 -31.83 -42.22
CA SER A 249 -4.88 -31.64 -42.65
C SER A 249 -6.02 -31.85 -41.65
N SER A 250 -6.87 -30.82 -41.59
CA SER A 250 -8.32 -30.80 -41.26
C SER A 250 -8.77 -31.58 -40.03
N ASP A 251 -9.22 -30.86 -39.00
CA ASP A 251 -10.56 -31.10 -38.48
C ASP A 251 -11.12 -29.87 -37.77
N SER A 252 -12.28 -29.47 -38.26
CA SER A 252 -13.22 -28.56 -37.66
C SER A 252 -13.89 -29.23 -36.46
N GLU A 253 -13.62 -28.77 -35.24
CA GLU A 253 -14.46 -29.10 -34.09
C GLU A 253 -15.09 -27.84 -33.49
N ASN A 254 -16.40 -27.76 -33.75
CA ASN A 254 -17.39 -26.96 -33.07
C ASN A 254 -17.28 -27.09 -31.54
N SER A 255 -17.15 -25.97 -30.83
CA SER A 255 -17.63 -25.87 -29.45
C SER A 255 -19.00 -25.20 -29.44
N ILE A 256 -20.05 -26.00 -29.59
CA ILE A 256 -21.46 -25.63 -29.31
C ILE A 256 -21.91 -26.43 -28.09
N TRP A 257 -22.13 -25.75 -26.96
CA TRP A 257 -23.33 -25.78 -26.10
C TRP A 257 -23.02 -24.97 -24.82
N GLY A 258 -23.80 -24.01 -24.34
CA GLY A 258 -25.08 -23.50 -24.82
C GLY A 258 -25.35 -22.09 -24.25
N SER A 259 -26.01 -21.34 -25.11
CA SER A 259 -26.56 -19.98 -25.02
C SER A 259 -27.80 -19.95 -24.09
N ASN A 260 -28.33 -18.83 -23.58
CA ASN A 260 -28.69 -17.60 -24.30
C ASN A 260 -28.97 -16.37 -23.38
N PRO A 261 -29.08 -15.15 -23.96
CA PRO A 261 -29.14 -13.83 -23.32
C PRO A 261 -30.53 -13.15 -23.36
N LEU A 262 -30.66 -11.97 -22.73
CA LEU A 262 -31.54 -10.82 -23.05
C LEU A 262 -31.02 -9.62 -22.20
N SER A 263 -30.77 -8.39 -22.65
CA SER A 263 -31.35 -7.59 -23.73
C SER A 263 -30.42 -6.42 -24.15
N ASP A 264 -30.42 -6.16 -25.46
CA ASP A 264 -30.26 -4.91 -26.23
C ASP A 264 -29.35 -3.75 -25.79
N ALA A 265 -28.22 -3.59 -26.50
CA ALA A 265 -27.74 -2.31 -27.09
C ALA A 265 -26.44 -2.51 -27.91
N THR A 266 -26.53 -2.23 -29.22
CA THR A 266 -25.48 -1.89 -30.23
C THR A 266 -24.19 -2.74 -30.37
N PRO A 267 -23.74 -3.06 -31.62
CA PRO A 267 -22.56 -3.86 -31.88
C PRO A 267 -21.28 -3.03 -31.74
N GLU A 268 -20.73 -2.92 -30.54
CA GLU A 268 -19.34 -2.49 -30.38
C GLU A 268 -18.40 -3.61 -30.85
N ALA A 269 -17.48 -3.25 -31.75
CA ALA A 269 -16.50 -4.14 -32.35
C ALA A 269 -15.70 -4.88 -31.26
N LYS A 270 -15.86 -6.21 -31.18
CA LYS A 270 -15.03 -7.08 -30.35
C LYS A 270 -13.57 -6.98 -30.82
N THR A 271 -12.78 -6.13 -30.17
CA THR A 271 -11.34 -6.06 -30.40
C THR A 271 -10.73 -7.43 -30.10
N SER A 272 -10.15 -8.09 -31.12
CA SER A 272 -9.45 -9.36 -30.94
C SER A 272 -8.26 -9.13 -30.00
N LYS A 273 -8.15 -9.95 -28.95
CA LYS A 273 -7.02 -9.85 -28.00
C LYS A 273 -5.73 -10.24 -28.70
N VAL A 274 -4.77 -9.32 -28.78
CA VAL A 274 -3.46 -9.57 -29.40
C VAL A 274 -2.70 -10.66 -28.64
N ALA A 275 -2.09 -11.58 -29.38
CA ALA A 275 -1.26 -12.63 -28.80
C ALA A 275 0.10 -12.05 -28.33
N ILE A 276 0.60 -12.54 -27.21
CA ILE A 276 1.94 -12.15 -26.71
C ILE A 276 3.01 -12.91 -27.49
N CYS A 277 3.99 -12.20 -28.07
CA CYS A 277 5.12 -12.81 -28.76
C CYS A 277 6.02 -13.56 -27.77
N LYS A 278 6.84 -14.47 -28.29
CA LYS A 278 7.71 -15.31 -27.46
C LYS A 278 8.68 -14.46 -26.63
N ALA A 279 9.35 -13.48 -27.25
CA ALA A 279 10.36 -12.65 -26.58
C ALA A 279 9.78 -11.90 -25.38
N LEU A 280 8.57 -11.34 -25.53
CA LEU A 280 7.89 -10.65 -24.43
C LEU A 280 7.39 -11.64 -23.37
N GLY A 281 6.82 -12.76 -23.80
CA GLY A 281 6.34 -13.81 -22.90
C GLY A 281 7.45 -14.42 -22.03
N ASP A 282 8.67 -14.54 -22.56
CA ASP A 282 9.84 -15.09 -21.87
C ASP A 282 10.34 -14.20 -20.72
N LEU A 283 10.03 -12.88 -20.73
CA LEU A 283 10.32 -11.99 -19.60
C LEU A 283 9.41 -12.26 -18.38
N GLY A 284 8.29 -12.95 -18.57
CA GLY A 284 7.39 -13.39 -17.50
C GLY A 284 7.93 -14.61 -16.76
N ILE A 285 9.03 -14.49 -16.03
CA ILE A 285 9.71 -15.64 -15.40
C ILE A 285 8.99 -16.12 -14.14
N TYR A 286 8.91 -15.24 -13.14
CA TYR A 286 8.27 -15.52 -11.84
C TYR A 286 6.88 -14.89 -11.69
N THR A 287 6.44 -14.12 -12.70
CA THR A 287 5.23 -13.29 -12.63
C THR A 287 4.40 -13.43 -13.91
N GLN A 288 3.81 -14.60 -14.15
CA GLN A 288 3.02 -14.90 -15.34
C GLN A 288 1.55 -14.59 -15.13
N SER A 289 0.95 -13.76 -16.00
CA SER A 289 -0.49 -13.54 -15.98
C SER A 289 -1.22 -14.73 -16.59
N HIS A 290 -2.09 -15.38 -15.81
CA HIS A 290 -2.94 -16.48 -16.25
C HIS A 290 -4.41 -16.09 -16.16
N LYS A 291 -5.24 -16.66 -17.05
CA LYS A 291 -6.69 -16.52 -16.95
C LYS A 291 -7.16 -17.45 -15.84
N PHE A 292 -7.88 -16.91 -14.87
CA PHE A 292 -8.50 -17.73 -13.83
C PHE A 292 -9.61 -18.60 -14.44
N PHE A 293 -9.65 -19.87 -14.01
CA PHE A 293 -10.73 -20.81 -14.31
C PHE A 293 -11.27 -21.40 -13.01
N ARG A 294 -10.43 -22.15 -12.29
CA ARG A 294 -10.71 -22.78 -10.99
C ARG A 294 -9.43 -22.92 -10.18
N LEU A 295 -9.53 -23.08 -8.86
CA LEU A 295 -8.39 -23.21 -7.94
C LEU A 295 -7.70 -24.58 -7.99
N ASP A 296 -8.40 -25.61 -8.47
CA ASP A 296 -7.87 -26.98 -8.64
C ASP A 296 -7.15 -27.20 -9.98
N ALA A 297 -7.25 -26.23 -10.90
CA ALA A 297 -6.67 -26.27 -12.24
C ALA A 297 -5.13 -26.37 -12.20
N TYR A 298 -4.55 -26.91 -13.28
CA TYR A 298 -3.10 -27.03 -13.41
C TYR A 298 -2.39 -25.67 -13.33
N GLU A 299 -2.97 -24.64 -13.94
CA GLU A 299 -2.44 -23.27 -13.92
C GLU A 299 -2.33 -22.74 -12.48
N ALA A 300 -3.29 -23.05 -11.62
CA ALA A 300 -3.35 -22.64 -10.22
C ALA A 300 -2.30 -23.35 -9.32
N LYS A 301 -1.54 -24.29 -9.88
CA LYS A 301 -0.46 -25.02 -9.17
C LYS A 301 0.93 -24.60 -9.64
N ARG A 302 1.03 -23.70 -10.62
CA ARG A 302 2.32 -23.25 -11.18
C ARG A 302 2.90 -22.10 -10.35
N PRO A 303 4.07 -22.21 -9.71
CA PRO A 303 4.62 -21.13 -8.88
C PRO A 303 4.56 -19.69 -9.44
N PRO A 304 4.80 -19.43 -10.74
CA PRO A 304 4.85 -18.08 -11.26
C PRO A 304 3.49 -17.51 -11.63
N HIS A 305 2.39 -18.28 -11.53
CA HIS A 305 1.10 -17.79 -11.98
C HIS A 305 0.58 -16.65 -11.08
N ILE A 306 -0.08 -15.69 -11.71
CA ILE A 306 -0.79 -14.60 -11.06
C ILE A 306 -2.19 -14.56 -11.66
N PHE A 307 -3.20 -14.77 -10.82
CA PHE A 307 -4.58 -14.50 -11.18
C PHE A 307 -4.94 -13.06 -10.83
N SER A 308 -5.53 -12.33 -11.78
CA SER A 308 -6.05 -10.98 -11.56
C SER A 308 -7.58 -11.01 -11.66
N LEU A 309 -8.26 -10.72 -10.57
CA LEU A 309 -9.72 -10.72 -10.44
C LEU A 309 -10.20 -9.34 -10.00
N SER A 310 -11.36 -8.91 -10.51
CA SER A 310 -12.08 -7.78 -9.93
C SER A 310 -12.55 -8.13 -8.52
N GLU A 311 -12.67 -7.14 -7.64
CA GLU A 311 -13.17 -7.31 -6.28
C GLU A 311 -14.44 -8.18 -6.18
N ASN A 312 -15.46 -7.95 -7.02
CA ASN A 312 -16.74 -8.68 -6.97
C ASN A 312 -16.52 -10.17 -7.25
N LYS A 313 -15.80 -10.50 -8.33
CA LYS A 313 -15.45 -11.89 -8.69
C LYS A 313 -14.64 -12.59 -7.61
N LEU A 314 -13.77 -11.87 -6.92
CA LEU A 314 -12.97 -12.44 -5.85
C LEU A 314 -13.80 -12.70 -4.58
N LEU A 315 -14.73 -11.80 -4.25
CA LEU A 315 -15.69 -12.01 -3.17
C LEU A 315 -16.63 -13.18 -3.48
N GLU A 316 -17.15 -13.28 -4.71
CA GLU A 316 -17.95 -14.41 -5.17
C GLU A 316 -17.18 -15.74 -5.10
N LEU A 317 -15.91 -15.73 -5.51
CA LEU A 317 -15.05 -16.91 -5.41
C LEU A 317 -14.82 -17.32 -3.95
N ASN A 318 -14.54 -16.35 -3.07
CA ASN A 318 -14.33 -16.61 -1.64
C ASN A 318 -15.61 -17.10 -0.95
N ALA A 319 -16.78 -16.60 -1.35
CA ALA A 319 -18.06 -17.08 -0.84
C ALA A 319 -18.34 -18.54 -1.25
N LYS A 320 -17.83 -18.98 -2.41
CA LYS A 320 -17.96 -20.35 -2.90
C LYS A 320 -16.91 -21.30 -2.31
N ASP A 321 -15.68 -20.84 -2.12
CA ASP A 321 -14.54 -21.66 -1.68
C ASP A 321 -13.54 -20.84 -0.86
N GLU A 322 -13.93 -20.49 0.38
CA GLU A 322 -13.11 -19.68 1.29
C GLU A 322 -11.76 -20.36 1.59
N THR A 323 -11.80 -21.65 1.94
CA THR A 323 -10.62 -22.47 2.26
C THR A 323 -9.68 -22.54 1.06
N GLY A 324 -10.20 -22.78 -0.14
CA GLY A 324 -9.41 -22.82 -1.36
C GLY A 324 -8.73 -21.50 -1.65
N VAL A 325 -9.44 -20.37 -1.56
CA VAL A 325 -8.86 -19.03 -1.76
C VAL A 325 -7.76 -18.76 -0.75
N PHE A 326 -8.01 -19.03 0.54
CA PHE A 326 -7.05 -18.82 1.60
C PHE A 326 -5.78 -19.65 1.39
N CYS A 327 -5.93 -20.97 1.19
CA CYS A 327 -4.81 -21.89 0.98
C CYS A 327 -4.02 -21.59 -0.30
N HIS A 328 -4.71 -21.25 -1.39
CA HIS A 328 -4.07 -20.79 -2.62
C HIS A 328 -3.16 -19.58 -2.33
N ASN A 329 -3.70 -18.58 -1.65
CA ASN A 329 -3.00 -17.32 -1.38
C ASN A 329 -1.84 -17.46 -0.38
N LYS A 330 -1.72 -18.58 0.34
CA LYS A 330 -0.50 -18.89 1.12
C LYS A 330 0.71 -19.15 0.23
N SER A 331 0.50 -19.73 -0.96
CA SER A 331 1.58 -20.26 -1.80
C SER A 331 1.70 -19.58 -3.16
N PHE A 332 0.63 -19.00 -3.67
CA PHE A 332 0.55 -18.46 -5.03
C PHE A 332 -0.03 -17.05 -5.06
N PHE A 333 0.27 -16.30 -6.11
CA PHE A 333 -0.13 -14.91 -6.22
C PHE A 333 -1.58 -14.74 -6.66
N MET A 334 -2.25 -13.82 -5.97
CA MET A 334 -3.53 -13.28 -6.37
C MET A 334 -3.48 -11.75 -6.38
N ARG A 335 -4.10 -11.16 -7.41
CA ARG A 335 -4.25 -9.72 -7.57
C ARG A 335 -5.73 -9.35 -7.58
N CYS A 336 -6.12 -8.43 -6.70
CA CYS A 336 -7.44 -7.81 -6.70
C CYS A 336 -7.38 -6.47 -7.44
N LEU A 337 -8.36 -6.20 -8.29
CA LEU A 337 -8.52 -4.96 -9.06
C LEU A 337 -9.82 -4.26 -8.64
N PRO A 338 -9.85 -2.91 -8.62
CA PRO A 338 -11.09 -2.17 -8.45
C PRO A 338 -12.10 -2.57 -9.55
N SER A 339 -13.39 -2.67 -9.21
CA SER A 339 -14.43 -2.93 -10.22
C SER A 339 -14.58 -1.73 -11.17
N GLU A 340 -14.81 -2.01 -12.46
CA GLU A 340 -15.12 -1.00 -13.48
C GLU A 340 -16.42 -0.23 -13.19
N HIS A 341 -17.30 -0.80 -12.35
CA HIS A 341 -18.59 -0.21 -11.98
C HIS A 341 -18.51 0.77 -10.80
N ARG A 342 -17.31 0.98 -10.24
CA ARG A 342 -17.11 1.95 -9.15
C ARG A 342 -17.35 3.35 -9.68
N ARG A 343 -18.13 4.14 -8.94
CA ARG A 343 -18.31 5.58 -9.22
C ARG A 343 -16.94 6.27 -9.16
N ALA A 344 -16.62 7.04 -10.21
CA ALA A 344 -15.51 7.98 -10.29
C ALA A 344 -14.20 7.50 -9.60
N SER A 345 -13.57 6.44 -10.11
CA SER A 345 -12.23 5.98 -9.69
C SER A 345 -12.02 5.63 -8.21
N SER A 346 -13.07 5.56 -7.38
CA SER A 346 -12.95 5.21 -5.96
C SER A 346 -12.21 3.88 -5.70
N ASN A 347 -11.53 3.77 -4.56
CA ASN A 347 -10.84 2.56 -4.17
C ASN A 347 -11.73 1.56 -3.43
N LEU A 348 -11.35 0.30 -3.52
CA LEU A 348 -11.88 -0.77 -2.67
C LEU A 348 -11.31 -0.69 -1.25
N ASN A 349 -11.93 -1.37 -0.29
CA ASN A 349 -11.37 -1.54 1.05
C ASN A 349 -10.25 -2.61 1.00
N PRO A 350 -8.96 -2.24 1.11
CA PRO A 350 -7.89 -3.20 0.92
C PRO A 350 -7.75 -4.18 2.09
N ALA A 351 -8.14 -3.79 3.31
CA ALA A 351 -8.06 -4.64 4.50
C ALA A 351 -8.88 -5.93 4.35
N LEU A 352 -10.03 -5.84 3.67
CA LEU A 352 -10.86 -7.00 3.34
C LEU A 352 -10.09 -8.03 2.51
N PHE A 353 -9.36 -7.61 1.48
CA PHE A 353 -8.67 -8.53 0.56
C PHE A 353 -7.34 -9.04 1.11
N TRP A 354 -6.61 -8.21 1.87
CA TRP A 354 -5.43 -8.72 2.61
C TRP A 354 -5.83 -9.79 3.62
N SER A 355 -7.03 -9.71 4.20
CA SER A 355 -7.56 -10.78 5.06
C SER A 355 -7.78 -12.11 4.36
N LEU A 356 -7.96 -12.10 3.04
CA LEU A 356 -8.04 -13.28 2.19
C LEU A 356 -6.65 -13.79 1.77
N GLY A 357 -5.57 -13.15 2.25
CA GLY A 357 -4.19 -13.46 1.88
C GLY A 357 -3.75 -12.91 0.52
N VAL A 358 -4.59 -12.10 -0.13
CA VAL A 358 -4.30 -11.53 -1.46
C VAL A 358 -3.07 -10.62 -1.36
N GLN A 359 -2.04 -10.89 -2.15
CA GLN A 359 -0.77 -10.16 -2.10
C GLN A 359 -0.89 -8.79 -2.74
N MET A 360 -1.52 -8.72 -3.92
CA MET A 360 -1.52 -7.53 -4.77
C MET A 360 -2.91 -6.90 -4.81
N VAL A 361 -3.22 -6.03 -3.84
CA VAL A 361 -4.49 -5.31 -3.81
C VAL A 361 -4.29 -3.96 -4.49
N SER A 362 -4.76 -3.84 -5.74
CA SER A 362 -4.39 -2.71 -6.60
C SER A 362 -5.28 -1.50 -6.34
N MET A 363 -4.66 -0.35 -6.12
CA MET A 363 -5.34 0.91 -5.80
C MET A 363 -5.22 1.96 -6.91
N ASN A 364 -6.21 2.81 -7.07
CA ASN A 364 -6.13 4.05 -7.83
C ASN A 364 -5.41 5.09 -7.00
N TRP A 365 -4.14 5.34 -7.32
CA TRP A 365 -3.23 6.16 -6.51
C TRP A 365 -3.56 7.65 -6.43
N PRO A 366 -4.03 8.29 -7.52
CA PRO A 366 -4.46 9.69 -7.46
C PRO A 366 -5.64 9.92 -6.49
N GLU A 367 -6.49 8.90 -6.27
CA GLU A 367 -7.65 9.02 -5.41
C GLU A 367 -7.26 8.78 -3.94
N VAL A 368 -7.14 9.86 -3.17
CA VAL A 368 -6.84 9.83 -1.74
C VAL A 368 -8.12 9.67 -0.92
N ASP A 369 -8.66 8.46 -0.93
CA ASP A 369 -9.82 8.07 -0.13
C ASP A 369 -9.43 7.16 1.06
N GLU A 370 -10.44 6.65 1.78
CA GLU A 370 -10.24 5.75 2.92
C GLU A 370 -9.40 4.52 2.55
N GLY A 371 -9.65 3.92 1.38
CA GLY A 371 -8.87 2.78 0.90
C GLY A 371 -7.40 3.15 0.71
N MET A 372 -7.11 4.29 0.09
CA MET A 372 -5.74 4.78 -0.08
C MET A 372 -5.05 5.09 1.26
N MET A 373 -5.77 5.65 2.24
CA MET A 373 -5.22 5.89 3.58
C MET A 373 -4.78 4.58 4.25
N LEU A 374 -5.60 3.53 4.17
CA LEU A 374 -5.25 2.20 4.69
C LEU A 374 -4.06 1.58 3.92
N HIS A 375 -4.03 1.74 2.59
CA HIS A 375 -2.89 1.33 1.76
C HIS A 375 -1.59 2.01 2.18
N ARG A 376 -1.59 3.34 2.32
CA ARG A 376 -0.40 4.07 2.79
C ARG A 376 -0.01 3.68 4.21
N GLY A 377 -0.97 3.44 5.10
CA GLY A 377 -0.71 2.95 6.46
C GLY A 377 -0.05 1.57 6.49
N MET A 378 -0.51 0.64 5.66
CA MET A 378 0.05 -0.72 5.56
C MET A 378 1.52 -0.72 5.10
N PHE A 379 1.87 0.13 4.14
CA PHE A 379 3.19 0.10 3.50
C PHE A 379 4.14 1.21 3.98
N ALA A 380 3.75 2.03 4.95
CA ALA A 380 4.59 3.06 5.52
C ALA A 380 5.85 2.44 6.13
N ASP A 381 7.02 2.91 5.71
CA ASP A 381 8.34 2.46 6.17
C ASP A 381 8.64 0.95 5.92
N GLU A 382 7.81 0.28 5.10
CA GLU A 382 7.90 -1.15 4.80
C GLU A 382 8.43 -1.45 3.38
N ASP A 383 8.94 -0.44 2.65
CA ASP A 383 9.50 -0.59 1.30
C ASP A 383 8.58 -1.30 0.29
N GLY A 384 7.27 -1.31 0.58
CA GLY A 384 6.24 -1.85 -0.30
C GLY A 384 6.00 -3.35 -0.15
N TRP A 385 6.69 -4.00 0.79
CA TRP A 385 6.65 -5.43 1.01
C TRP A 385 6.45 -5.74 2.49
N VAL A 386 5.22 -6.07 2.89
CA VAL A 386 4.88 -6.40 4.28
C VAL A 386 4.77 -7.91 4.42
N LEU A 387 5.50 -8.51 5.37
CA LEU A 387 5.42 -9.95 5.60
C LEU A 387 4.02 -10.33 6.11
N LYS A 388 3.40 -11.35 5.50
CA LYS A 388 2.10 -11.85 5.95
C LYS A 388 2.17 -12.42 7.37
N PRO A 389 1.06 -12.51 8.12
CA PRO A 389 1.01 -13.24 9.38
C PRO A 389 1.45 -14.71 9.22
N ALA A 390 1.98 -15.34 10.27
CA ALA A 390 2.52 -16.70 10.21
C ALA A 390 1.53 -17.73 9.60
N GLY A 391 0.26 -17.68 10.00
CA GLY A 391 -0.81 -18.57 9.49
C GLY A 391 -1.17 -18.37 8.01
N TYR A 392 -0.72 -17.27 7.40
CA TYR A 392 -0.98 -16.89 6.01
C TYR A 392 0.19 -17.24 5.07
N ARG A 393 1.25 -17.86 5.58
CA ARG A 393 2.47 -18.16 4.82
C ARG A 393 2.48 -19.60 4.33
N SER A 394 3.10 -19.82 3.17
CA SER A 394 3.27 -21.15 2.56
C SER A 394 3.93 -22.21 3.44
N ALA A 395 4.78 -21.82 4.40
CA ALA A 395 5.46 -22.73 5.31
C ALA A 395 4.52 -23.36 6.35
N ASP A 396 3.44 -22.66 6.72
CA ASP A 396 2.43 -23.19 7.61
C ASP A 396 1.48 -24.11 6.82
N LYS A 397 1.42 -25.38 7.21
CA LYS A 397 0.56 -26.39 6.59
C LYS A 397 -0.63 -26.79 7.45
N THR A 398 -0.73 -26.29 8.68
CA THR A 398 -1.79 -26.69 9.62
C THR A 398 -2.98 -25.74 9.58
N THR A 399 -2.74 -24.44 9.31
CA THR A 399 -3.84 -23.48 9.19
C THR A 399 -4.44 -23.49 7.79
N GLU A 400 -5.66 -24.02 7.66
CA GLU A 400 -6.39 -24.09 6.39
C GLU A 400 -7.48 -23.02 6.26
N THR A 401 -7.83 -22.32 7.35
CA THR A 401 -8.90 -21.32 7.34
C THR A 401 -8.42 -19.99 7.93
N ARG A 402 -9.01 -18.89 7.48
CA ARG A 402 -8.77 -17.56 8.06
C ARG A 402 -9.05 -17.54 9.56
N ARG A 403 -10.16 -18.14 10.00
CA ARG A 403 -10.51 -18.26 11.42
C ARG A 403 -9.47 -19.03 12.23
N GLY A 404 -8.87 -20.08 11.65
CA GLY A 404 -7.79 -20.84 12.29
C GLY A 404 -6.49 -20.06 12.41
N ALA A 405 -6.25 -19.07 11.55
CA ALA A 405 -5.06 -18.22 11.57
C ALA A 405 -5.08 -17.16 12.69
N VAL A 406 -6.17 -17.10 13.44
CA VAL A 406 -6.47 -16.04 14.38
C VAL A 406 -6.83 -16.64 15.73
N SER A 407 -6.18 -16.15 16.80
CA SER A 407 -6.54 -16.57 18.14
C SER A 407 -7.96 -16.11 18.50
N ALA A 408 -8.77 -17.01 19.06
CA ALA A 408 -10.10 -16.67 19.53
C ALA A 408 -10.09 -15.55 20.60
N GLY A 409 -11.16 -14.77 20.63
CA GLY A 409 -11.41 -13.74 21.64
C GLY A 409 -11.32 -12.30 21.11
N PHE A 410 -11.26 -11.35 22.04
CA PHE A 410 -11.27 -9.92 21.76
C PHE A 410 -10.06 -9.23 22.38
N ARG A 411 -9.70 -8.07 21.85
CA ARG A 411 -8.77 -7.10 22.44
C ARG A 411 -9.56 -5.87 22.82
N LYS A 412 -9.37 -5.38 24.05
CA LYS A 412 -9.89 -4.08 24.45
C LYS A 412 -8.82 -3.05 24.16
N ILE A 413 -9.13 -2.08 23.31
CA ILE A 413 -8.24 -0.96 22.99
C ILE A 413 -8.94 0.32 23.43
N SER A 414 -8.20 1.25 24.00
CA SER A 414 -8.73 2.56 24.38
C SER A 414 -7.83 3.63 23.78
N VAL A 415 -8.43 4.58 23.07
CA VAL A 415 -7.73 5.71 22.46
C VAL A 415 -8.25 6.97 23.14
N THR A 416 -7.35 7.75 23.72
CA THR A 416 -7.69 9.01 24.38
C THR A 416 -7.17 10.17 23.54
N ILE A 417 -8.09 11.00 23.05
CA ILE A 417 -7.76 12.21 22.30
C ILE A 417 -7.76 13.39 23.26
N PHE A 418 -6.58 13.94 23.51
CA PHE A 418 -6.41 15.07 24.41
C PHE A 418 -6.68 16.40 23.71
N SER A 419 -6.12 16.58 22.52
CA SER A 419 -6.19 17.84 21.79
C SER A 419 -5.89 17.71 20.30
N GLY A 420 -6.13 18.80 19.56
CA GLY A 420 -5.48 19.11 18.30
C GLY A 420 -4.85 20.50 18.40
N PHE A 421 -3.86 20.79 17.56
CA PHE A 421 -3.15 22.07 17.55
C PHE A 421 -2.87 22.50 16.12
N ASP A 422 -3.03 23.80 15.85
CA ASP A 422 -2.77 24.46 14.57
C ASP A 422 -3.40 23.72 13.36
N ILE A 423 -4.66 23.32 13.49
CA ILE A 423 -5.37 22.64 12.40
C ILE A 423 -5.55 23.64 11.24
N PRO A 424 -5.05 23.32 10.02
CA PRO A 424 -5.07 24.26 8.91
C PRO A 424 -6.49 24.55 8.43
N ASP A 425 -6.72 25.77 7.95
CA ASP A 425 -7.94 26.11 7.22
C ASP A 425 -7.96 25.37 5.88
N ASP A 426 -9.15 25.00 5.40
CA ASP A 426 -9.30 24.29 4.15
C ASP A 426 -8.75 25.14 2.97
N ILE A 427 -7.66 24.65 2.37
CA ILE A 427 -6.84 25.38 1.38
C ILE A 427 -7.45 25.32 -0.04
N ASN A 428 -8.50 24.53 -0.27
CA ASN A 428 -8.96 24.17 -1.61
C ASN A 428 -10.34 24.73 -2.03
N GLU A 429 -11.00 25.56 -1.22
CA GLU A 429 -12.23 26.23 -1.67
C GLU A 429 -11.94 27.60 -2.32
N PRO A 430 -12.40 27.86 -3.56
CA PRO A 430 -12.21 29.16 -4.20
C PRO A 430 -12.90 30.26 -3.39
N ASP A 431 -12.14 31.31 -3.13
CA ASP A 431 -12.45 32.49 -2.30
C ASP A 431 -13.53 33.40 -2.93
N ASN A 432 -14.69 32.82 -3.26
CA ASN A 432 -15.79 33.53 -3.93
C ASN A 432 -16.60 34.40 -2.96
N ASN A 433 -16.28 34.44 -1.67
CA ASN A 433 -16.96 35.30 -0.69
C ASN A 433 -16.00 35.84 0.37
N LYS A 434 -15.29 36.93 0.01
CA LYS A 434 -14.32 37.70 0.82
C LYS A 434 -14.82 38.32 2.14
N ARG A 435 -15.88 37.82 2.80
CA ARG A 435 -16.42 38.46 4.03
C ARG A 435 -16.87 37.56 5.17
N ILE A 436 -16.69 36.24 5.12
CA ILE A 436 -16.96 35.39 6.29
C ILE A 436 -15.67 34.73 6.73
N LYS A 437 -15.08 35.19 7.85
CA LYS A 437 -14.06 34.41 8.58
C LYS A 437 -14.70 33.08 8.97
N ARG A 438 -14.52 32.04 8.17
CA ARG A 438 -15.02 30.70 8.48
C ARG A 438 -14.20 30.17 9.64
N VAL A 439 -14.84 30.02 10.79
CA VAL A 439 -14.20 29.46 11.98
C VAL A 439 -14.32 27.94 11.88
N LEU A 440 -13.18 27.24 11.77
CA LEU A 440 -13.14 25.77 11.74
C LEU A 440 -13.85 25.17 12.95
N ARG A 441 -14.50 24.02 12.73
CA ARG A 441 -15.09 23.18 13.77
C ARG A 441 -14.51 21.77 13.70
N PRO A 442 -13.23 21.59 14.06
CA PRO A 442 -12.57 20.30 13.95
C PRO A 442 -13.25 19.26 14.83
N LYS A 443 -13.19 18.02 14.36
CA LYS A 443 -13.65 16.82 15.04
C LYS A 443 -12.65 15.71 14.72
N VAL A 444 -12.20 14.98 15.72
CA VAL A 444 -11.38 13.79 15.51
C VAL A 444 -12.29 12.58 15.48
N ARG A 445 -12.15 11.78 14.43
CA ARG A 445 -12.81 10.48 14.29
C ARG A 445 -11.73 9.40 14.35
N VAL A 446 -11.92 8.44 15.23
CA VAL A 446 -11.05 7.25 15.36
C VAL A 446 -11.81 6.06 14.84
N GLU A 447 -11.25 5.33 13.89
CA GLU A 447 -11.85 4.15 13.28
C GLU A 447 -10.89 2.95 13.31
N PHE A 448 -11.41 1.79 13.71
CA PHE A 448 -10.69 0.52 13.62
C PHE A 448 -11.14 -0.25 12.37
N HIS A 449 -10.17 -0.61 11.54
CA HIS A 449 -10.40 -1.39 10.32
C HIS A 449 -9.84 -2.78 10.52
N CYS A 450 -10.72 -3.78 10.51
CA CYS A 450 -10.39 -5.18 10.70
C CYS A 450 -11.09 -6.03 9.64
N ALA A 451 -10.44 -7.12 9.25
CA ALA A 451 -10.94 -8.13 8.31
C ALA A 451 -12.34 -8.71 8.61
N GLU A 452 -12.70 -8.78 9.90
CA GLU A 452 -13.92 -9.45 10.37
C GLU A 452 -14.89 -8.48 11.08
N GLY A 453 -14.86 -7.19 10.74
CA GLY A 453 -15.86 -6.22 11.19
C GLY A 453 -17.19 -6.39 10.45
N GLY A 454 -17.91 -7.47 10.79
CA GLY A 454 -19.33 -7.75 10.62
C GLY A 454 -20.10 -7.10 9.47
N ASP A 455 -20.63 -7.95 8.59
CA ASP A 455 -21.92 -7.71 7.90
C ASP A 455 -23.11 -7.62 8.90
N ASP A 456 -22.86 -7.82 10.21
CA ASP A 456 -23.81 -7.54 11.27
C ASP A 456 -23.94 -6.03 11.46
N GLU A 457 -25.11 -5.47 11.10
CA GLU A 457 -25.36 -4.03 11.16
C GLU A 457 -25.12 -3.42 12.55
N ASP A 458 -25.18 -4.24 13.61
CA ASP A 458 -24.98 -3.88 15.02
C ASP A 458 -23.51 -3.57 15.39
N ASP A 459 -22.52 -4.10 14.68
CA ASP A 459 -21.10 -3.95 15.04
C ASP A 459 -20.48 -2.64 14.50
N ARG A 460 -21.12 -1.98 13.53
CA ARG A 460 -20.58 -0.77 12.85
C ARG A 460 -20.37 0.41 13.80
N GLY A 461 -21.09 0.44 14.93
CA GLY A 461 -20.98 1.48 15.96
C GLY A 461 -19.79 1.29 16.93
N TRP A 462 -19.27 0.08 17.10
CA TRP A 462 -18.24 -0.22 18.11
C TRP A 462 -16.80 0.00 17.66
N TYR A 463 -16.58 0.20 16.36
CA TYR A 463 -15.26 0.47 15.79
C TYR A 463 -15.00 1.94 15.51
N LYS A 464 -15.92 2.84 15.88
CA LYS A 464 -15.83 4.26 15.57
C LYS A 464 -16.07 5.11 16.81
N PHE A 465 -15.19 6.06 17.04
CA PHE A 465 -15.32 7.07 18.07
C PHE A 465 -15.16 8.45 17.46
N ASN A 466 -15.79 9.44 18.09
CA ASN A 466 -15.90 10.79 17.59
C ASN A 466 -15.75 11.74 18.78
N THR A 467 -14.81 12.66 18.71
CA THR A 467 -14.72 13.72 19.72
C THR A 467 -15.89 14.70 19.57
N PRO A 468 -16.20 15.49 20.61
CA PRO A 468 -16.94 16.73 20.44
C PRO A 468 -16.25 17.65 19.42
N SER A 469 -16.99 18.61 18.87
CA SER A 469 -16.46 19.64 17.98
C SER A 469 -16.71 21.01 18.56
N SER A 470 -15.77 21.94 18.35
CA SER A 470 -15.88 23.33 18.83
C SER A 470 -15.23 24.29 17.84
N LYS A 471 -15.59 25.57 17.90
CA LYS A 471 -15.06 26.62 17.02
C LYS A 471 -13.64 27.01 17.44
N THR A 472 -12.63 26.28 16.96
CA THR A 472 -11.21 26.51 17.31
C THR A 472 -10.29 25.79 16.32
N LYS A 473 -9.05 26.23 16.20
CA LYS A 473 -7.97 25.48 15.51
C LYS A 473 -7.22 24.55 16.47
N ASP A 474 -7.41 24.76 17.77
CA ASP A 474 -6.71 24.11 18.86
C ASP A 474 -7.73 23.45 19.83
N PRO A 475 -8.46 22.42 19.40
CA PRO A 475 -9.44 21.78 20.28
C PRO A 475 -8.76 21.17 21.50
N TRP A 476 -9.32 21.42 22.69
CA TRP A 476 -8.89 20.83 23.96
C TRP A 476 -10.05 20.05 24.57
N PHE A 477 -9.83 18.78 24.90
CA PHE A 477 -10.87 17.88 25.41
C PHE A 477 -10.78 17.64 26.93
N GLY A 478 -10.06 18.50 27.65
CA GLY A 478 -9.92 18.40 29.11
C GLY A 478 -8.80 17.46 29.56
N ALA A 479 -8.45 17.54 30.85
CA ALA A 479 -7.32 16.82 31.44
C ALA A 479 -7.44 15.28 31.35
N THR A 480 -8.67 14.76 31.26
CA THR A 480 -8.94 13.33 31.05
C THR A 480 -9.05 12.93 29.58
N GLY A 481 -9.05 13.90 28.67
CA GLY A 481 -9.25 13.71 27.24
C GLY A 481 -10.63 13.17 26.87
N SER A 482 -10.84 13.01 25.56
CA SER A 482 -12.00 12.35 24.97
C SER A 482 -11.64 10.88 24.68
N ILE A 483 -12.25 9.94 25.39
CA ILE A 483 -11.85 8.53 25.38
C ILE A 483 -12.80 7.70 24.51
N GLY A 484 -12.27 7.04 23.49
CA GLY A 484 -12.93 5.95 22.77
C GLY A 484 -12.46 4.60 23.29
N SER A 485 -13.40 3.75 23.72
CA SER A 485 -13.11 2.36 24.11
C SER A 485 -13.68 1.39 23.08
N PHE A 486 -12.85 0.47 22.60
CA PHE A 486 -13.14 -0.44 21.50
C PHE A 486 -12.94 -1.88 21.97
N LYS A 487 -13.86 -2.77 21.62
CA LYS A 487 -13.73 -4.21 21.82
C LYS A 487 -13.59 -4.86 20.45
N ILE A 488 -12.35 -5.09 20.04
CA ILE A 488 -12.02 -5.52 18.69
C ILE A 488 -11.81 -7.03 18.69
N LYS A 489 -12.43 -7.72 17.74
CA LYS A 489 -12.18 -9.15 17.54
C LYS A 489 -10.69 -9.35 17.27
N ARG A 490 -10.07 -10.32 17.94
CA ARG A 490 -8.66 -10.63 17.69
C ARG A 490 -8.52 -10.90 16.19
N THR A 491 -7.52 -10.28 15.60
CA THR A 491 -7.08 -10.41 14.21
C THR A 491 -5.55 -10.29 14.25
N PRO A 492 -4.84 -10.74 13.19
CA PRO A 492 -3.41 -10.53 13.13
C PRO A 492 -3.10 -9.03 13.22
N PRO A 493 -2.14 -8.59 14.06
CA PRO A 493 -1.80 -7.18 14.18
C PRO A 493 -1.48 -6.51 12.84
N GLU A 494 -0.84 -7.25 11.92
CA GLU A 494 -0.49 -6.80 10.57
C GLU A 494 -1.70 -6.55 9.66
N LEU A 495 -2.91 -6.94 10.08
CA LEU A 495 -4.16 -6.79 9.36
C LEU A 495 -5.18 -5.93 10.13
N THR A 496 -4.72 -5.21 11.16
CA THR A 496 -5.54 -4.33 11.99
C THR A 496 -5.04 -2.90 11.86
N PHE A 497 -5.93 -1.97 11.48
CA PHE A 497 -5.56 -0.57 11.30
C PHE A 497 -6.37 0.33 12.22
N VAL A 498 -5.71 1.36 12.75
CA VAL A 498 -6.34 2.47 13.46
C VAL A 498 -6.19 3.70 12.58
N ARG A 499 -7.29 4.39 12.28
CA ARG A 499 -7.31 5.61 11.48
C ARG A 499 -7.91 6.76 12.25
#